data_AF-A0A1H2LDT0-F1
#
_entry.id   AF-A0A1H2LDT0-F1
#
_cell.length_a   1.000
_cell.length_b   1.000
_cell.length_c   1.000
_cell.angle_alpha   90.00
_cell.angle_beta   90.00
_cell.angle_gamma   90.00
#
_symmetry.space_group_name_H-M   'P 1'
#
loop_
_entity.id
_entity.type
_entity.pdbx_description
1 polymer ?
#
loop_
_entity_poly.entity_id
_entity_poly.type
_entity_poly.pdbx_seq_one_letter_code
_entity_poly.pdbx_strand_id
1 'polypeptide(L)'
;MLSEPTRALVAYALADHARSSVPNSSSVSDHGNSPAPSSLIATVQTRSGRVIAGLSENDFRQLRAKNIFADDDPAVAVVLLHALTGRIVCPPKPWRELLCAYDPAITCVMRDDAGLHEALASQLPMRECTALAPQQINMWEGYETLVMSGQKKQTIRLDDPFVVGPAQIVFDKDSGRVIVDAVVTAVRTCKLPELTEDDARRDGFASLAELYSALHQHYPQLPADPPVDIVTYELAK
;
A
#
# COMPACT_ATOMS: atom_id res chain seq x y z
N MET A 1 -17.87 17.90 -6.39
CA MET A 1 -16.43 18.01 -6.03
C MET A 1 -16.34 17.81 -4.52
N LEU A 2 -15.87 16.65 -4.08
CA LEU A 2 -15.52 16.45 -2.67
C LEU A 2 -14.15 17.10 -2.43
N SER A 3 -13.97 17.80 -1.31
CA SER A 3 -12.70 18.45 -0.95
C SER A 3 -11.55 17.44 -0.82
N GLU A 4 -10.31 17.85 -1.11
CA GLU A 4 -9.09 16.99 -1.00
C GLU A 4 -8.99 16.14 0.28
N PRO A 5 -9.26 16.62 1.51
CA PRO A 5 -9.20 15.78 2.70
C PRO A 5 -10.22 14.63 2.70
N THR A 6 -11.37 14.79 2.03
CA THR A 6 -12.40 13.74 1.91
C THR A 6 -12.00 12.65 0.92
N ARG A 7 -11.17 12.99 -0.08
CA ARG A 7 -10.70 12.07 -1.10
C ARG A 7 -9.68 11.08 -0.53
N ALA A 8 -8.62 11.58 0.10
CA ALA A 8 -7.61 10.75 0.75
C ALA A 8 -8.24 9.73 1.72
N LEU A 9 -9.17 10.16 2.58
CA LEU A 9 -9.93 9.28 3.49
C LEU A 9 -10.68 8.14 2.77
N VAL A 10 -11.26 8.41 1.60
CA VAL A 10 -11.93 7.39 0.77
C VAL A 10 -10.93 6.45 0.12
N ALA A 11 -9.80 6.95 -0.39
CA ALA A 11 -8.72 6.12 -0.91
C ALA A 11 -8.15 5.19 0.17
N TYR A 12 -7.95 5.70 1.38
CA TYR A 12 -7.50 4.94 2.54
C TYR A 12 -8.53 3.89 2.97
N ALA A 13 -9.81 4.26 3.07
CA ALA A 13 -10.87 3.31 3.41
C ALA A 13 -11.02 2.19 2.37
N LEU A 14 -10.92 2.53 1.08
CA LEU A 14 -10.99 1.55 -0.01
C LEU A 14 -9.77 0.63 -0.02
N ALA A 15 -8.57 1.19 0.18
CA ALA A 15 -7.33 0.45 0.32
C ALA A 15 -7.37 -0.52 1.52
N ASP A 16 -7.92 -0.08 2.65
CA ASP A 16 -8.03 -0.88 3.86
C ASP A 16 -9.06 -2.01 3.72
N HIS A 17 -10.23 -1.69 3.17
CA HIS A 17 -11.25 -2.69 2.86
C HIS A 17 -10.74 -3.75 1.88
N ALA A 18 -10.00 -3.30 0.85
CA ALA A 18 -9.40 -4.19 -0.13
C ALA A 18 -8.37 -5.15 0.50
N ARG A 19 -7.53 -4.66 1.43
CA ARG A 19 -6.56 -5.51 2.16
C ARG A 19 -7.26 -6.53 3.05
N SER A 20 -8.30 -6.15 3.77
CA SER A 20 -9.07 -7.06 4.63
C SER A 20 -9.80 -8.16 3.86
N SER A 21 -9.98 -7.98 2.54
CA SER A 21 -10.72 -8.90 1.66
C SER A 21 -9.81 -9.89 0.92
N VAL A 22 -8.48 -9.77 1.02
CA VAL A 22 -7.55 -10.75 0.43
C VAL A 22 -7.56 -12.01 1.31
N PRO A 23 -7.86 -13.20 0.76
CA PRO A 23 -7.85 -14.43 1.54
C PRO A 23 -6.42 -14.71 2.06
N ASN A 24 -6.32 -15.09 3.35
CA ASN A 24 -5.06 -15.56 3.93
C ASN A 24 -4.52 -16.74 3.09
N SER A 25 -3.25 -16.65 2.68
CA SER A 25 -2.57 -17.60 1.78
C SER A 25 -2.37 -19.01 2.35
N SER A 26 -2.93 -19.32 3.52
CA SER A 26 -2.80 -20.61 4.20
C SER A 26 -3.79 -21.70 3.74
N SER A 27 -4.62 -21.47 2.72
CA SER A 27 -5.58 -22.48 2.23
C SER A 27 -5.75 -22.55 0.72
N VAL A 28 -4.66 -22.53 -0.05
CA VAL A 28 -4.71 -22.90 -1.49
C VAL A 28 -4.03 -24.24 -1.67
N SER A 29 -4.85 -25.29 -1.72
CA SER A 29 -4.46 -26.65 -2.06
C SER A 29 -4.02 -26.75 -3.53
N ASP A 30 -2.85 -27.36 -3.69
CA ASP A 30 -2.16 -27.78 -4.90
C ASP A 30 -3.10 -28.46 -5.91
N HIS A 31 -3.38 -27.81 -7.04
CA HIS A 31 -3.73 -28.46 -8.30
C HIS A 31 -2.95 -27.76 -9.43
N GLY A 32 -1.88 -28.45 -9.85
CA GLY A 32 -0.97 -28.11 -10.94
C GLY A 32 -1.57 -27.28 -12.07
N ASN A 33 -1.32 -25.97 -12.00
CA ASN A 33 -1.18 -25.10 -13.16
C ASN A 33 -0.28 -23.94 -12.73
N SER A 34 0.89 -23.80 -13.36
CA SER A 34 1.79 -22.69 -13.07
C SER A 34 1.06 -21.37 -13.42
N PRO A 35 0.90 -20.40 -12.50
CA PRO A 35 0.01 -19.27 -12.73
C PRO A 35 0.60 -18.32 -13.79
N ALA A 36 -0.15 -18.15 -14.88
CA ALA A 36 0.08 -17.15 -15.93
C ALA A 36 -0.11 -15.71 -15.39
N PRO A 37 0.39 -14.67 -16.09
CA PRO A 37 0.47 -13.30 -15.56
C PRO A 37 -0.90 -12.61 -15.60
N SER A 38 -1.71 -12.81 -14.58
CA SER A 38 -2.71 -11.84 -14.12
C SER A 38 -2.99 -12.05 -12.64
N SER A 39 -1.94 -11.91 -11.83
CA SER A 39 -2.03 -11.93 -10.37
C SER A 39 -2.64 -10.64 -9.80
N LEU A 40 -3.44 -9.90 -10.57
CA LEU A 40 -4.06 -8.65 -10.12
C LEU A 40 -5.57 -8.82 -9.95
N ILE A 41 -6.08 -8.30 -8.84
CA ILE A 41 -7.49 -8.19 -8.54
C ILE A 41 -7.84 -6.72 -8.30
N ALA A 42 -9.06 -6.33 -8.66
CA ALA A 42 -9.59 -5.00 -8.40
C ALA A 42 -10.53 -5.03 -7.20
N THR A 43 -10.45 -3.98 -6.39
CA THR A 43 -11.50 -3.61 -5.44
C THR A 43 -12.08 -2.28 -5.88
N VAL A 44 -13.40 -2.23 -5.99
CA VAL A 44 -14.14 -1.13 -6.60
C VAL A 44 -15.13 -0.56 -5.62
N GLN A 45 -15.23 0.77 -5.57
CA GLN A 45 -16.30 1.47 -4.88
C GLN A 45 -17.29 2.05 -5.87
N THR A 46 -18.58 1.89 -5.60
CA THR A 46 -19.67 2.48 -6.38
C THR A 46 -20.09 3.85 -5.87
N ARG A 47 -20.91 4.57 -6.65
CA ARG A 47 -21.44 5.89 -6.29
C ARG A 47 -22.25 5.87 -4.98
N SER A 48 -22.97 4.79 -4.71
CA SER A 48 -23.73 4.57 -3.47
C SER A 48 -22.84 4.26 -2.25
N GLY A 49 -21.54 4.06 -2.47
CA GLY A 49 -20.56 3.73 -1.45
C GLY A 49 -20.37 2.23 -1.23
N ARG A 50 -21.01 1.35 -2.02
CA ARG A 50 -20.81 -0.09 -1.95
C ARG A 50 -19.39 -0.44 -2.42
N VAL A 51 -18.74 -1.37 -1.71
CA VAL A 51 -17.43 -1.90 -2.09
C VAL A 51 -17.56 -3.33 -2.59
N ILE A 52 -16.89 -3.64 -3.71
CA ILE A 52 -16.80 -4.97 -4.30
C ILE A 52 -15.33 -5.32 -4.49
N ALA A 53 -14.86 -6.34 -3.79
CA ALA A 53 -13.47 -6.79 -3.83
C ALA A 53 -13.29 -8.07 -4.68
N GLY A 54 -12.05 -8.35 -5.08
CA GLY A 54 -11.68 -9.61 -5.71
C GLY A 54 -12.04 -9.74 -7.19
N LEU A 55 -12.30 -8.64 -7.89
CA LEU A 55 -12.66 -8.67 -9.31
C LEU A 55 -11.42 -8.97 -10.16
N SER A 56 -11.45 -10.03 -10.96
CA SER A 56 -10.42 -10.25 -11.98
C SER A 56 -10.52 -9.19 -13.10
N GLU A 57 -9.50 -9.11 -13.96
CA GLU A 57 -9.57 -8.24 -15.15
C GLU A 57 -10.78 -8.56 -16.03
N ASN A 58 -11.12 -9.85 -16.16
CA ASN A 58 -12.27 -10.29 -16.94
C ASN A 58 -13.60 -9.93 -16.26
N ASP A 59 -13.68 -10.01 -14.93
CA ASP A 59 -14.86 -9.54 -14.19
C ASP A 59 -15.03 -8.03 -14.35
N PHE A 60 -13.92 -7.28 -14.29
CA PHE A 60 -13.94 -5.83 -14.49
C PHE A 60 -14.41 -5.46 -15.91
N ARG A 61 -13.90 -6.12 -16.95
CA ARG A 61 -14.36 -5.94 -18.34
C ARG A 61 -15.86 -6.15 -18.48
N GLN A 62 -16.41 -7.08 -17.72
CA GLN A 62 -17.80 -7.48 -17.81
C GLN A 62 -18.70 -6.82 -16.76
N LEU A 63 -18.24 -5.78 -16.03
CA LEU A 63 -19.02 -5.13 -14.96
C LEU A 63 -20.45 -4.79 -15.35
N ARG A 64 -20.61 -4.14 -16.52
CA ARG A 64 -21.92 -3.77 -17.06
C ARG A 64 -22.69 -4.97 -17.59
N ALA A 65 -22.01 -5.89 -18.29
CA ALA A 65 -22.65 -7.05 -18.90
C ALA A 65 -23.13 -8.11 -17.88
N LYS A 66 -22.40 -8.27 -16.77
CA LYS A 66 -22.73 -9.18 -15.67
C LYS A 66 -23.67 -8.56 -14.63
N ASN A 67 -24.10 -7.31 -14.83
CA ASN A 67 -24.95 -6.58 -13.88
C ASN A 67 -24.36 -6.59 -12.46
N ILE A 68 -23.02 -6.52 -12.35
CA ILE A 68 -22.31 -6.49 -11.06
C ILE A 68 -22.68 -5.21 -10.29
N PHE A 69 -23.01 -4.15 -11.03
CA PHE A 69 -23.59 -2.91 -10.54
C PHE A 69 -24.97 -2.70 -11.15
N ALA A 70 -25.83 -1.96 -10.44
CA ALA A 70 -27.02 -1.39 -11.05
C ALA A 70 -26.60 -0.25 -12.00
N ASP A 71 -27.34 -0.04 -13.09
CA ASP A 71 -27.00 0.98 -14.11
C ASP A 71 -26.95 2.41 -13.54
N ASP A 72 -27.62 2.69 -12.42
CA ASP A 72 -27.63 3.95 -11.71
C ASP A 72 -26.52 4.10 -10.64
N ASP A 73 -25.77 3.02 -10.38
CA ASP A 73 -24.72 2.94 -9.35
C ASP A 73 -23.34 2.53 -9.93
N PRO A 74 -22.73 3.34 -10.81
CA PRO A 74 -21.47 3.00 -11.45
C PRO A 74 -20.30 2.98 -10.47
N ALA A 75 -19.23 2.31 -10.88
CA ALA A 75 -17.93 2.38 -10.20
C ALA A 75 -17.38 3.82 -10.29
N VAL A 76 -16.96 4.36 -9.16
CA VAL A 76 -16.40 5.72 -9.05
C VAL A 76 -14.95 5.72 -8.58
N ALA A 77 -14.51 4.65 -7.89
CA ALA A 77 -13.13 4.47 -7.49
C ALA A 77 -12.70 3.01 -7.62
N VAL A 78 -11.43 2.80 -7.91
CA VAL A 78 -10.81 1.48 -8.03
C VAL A 78 -9.43 1.47 -7.38
N VAL A 79 -9.09 0.36 -6.74
CA VAL A 79 -7.73 0.04 -6.32
C VAL A 79 -7.36 -1.33 -6.88
N LEU A 80 -6.16 -1.43 -7.44
CA LEU A 80 -5.64 -2.71 -7.94
C LEU A 80 -4.68 -3.30 -6.92
N LEU A 81 -4.88 -4.57 -6.62
CA LEU A 81 -4.04 -5.32 -5.70
C LEU A 81 -3.40 -6.50 -6.39
N HIS A 82 -2.18 -6.82 -6.00
CA HIS A 82 -1.60 -8.10 -6.31
C HIS A 82 -2.24 -9.20 -5.45
N ALA A 83 -2.94 -10.14 -6.06
CA ALA A 83 -3.77 -11.16 -5.44
C ALA A 83 -3.05 -12.02 -4.40
N LEU A 84 -1.74 -12.27 -4.57
CA LEU A 84 -0.96 -13.07 -3.61
C LEU A 84 -0.42 -12.26 -2.44
N THR A 85 -0.20 -10.96 -2.62
CA THR A 85 0.52 -10.13 -1.63
C THR A 85 -0.34 -9.04 -1.03
N GLY A 86 -1.51 -8.75 -1.60
CA GLY A 86 -2.36 -7.62 -1.22
C GLY A 86 -1.74 -6.25 -1.52
N ARG A 87 -0.62 -6.17 -2.25
CA ARG A 87 0.03 -4.89 -2.56
C ARG A 87 -0.84 -4.08 -3.49
N ILE A 88 -1.09 -2.82 -3.13
CA ILE A 88 -1.65 -1.85 -4.06
C ILE A 88 -0.62 -1.58 -5.14
N VAL A 89 -1.04 -1.70 -6.40
CA VAL A 89 -0.18 -1.49 -7.55
C VAL A 89 -0.73 -0.36 -8.41
N CYS A 90 0.17 0.40 -9.01
CA CYS A 90 -0.19 1.27 -10.11
C CYS A 90 -0.65 0.39 -11.30
N PRO A 91 -1.79 0.71 -11.95
CA PRO A 91 -2.34 -0.15 -13.00
C PRO A 91 -1.37 -0.37 -14.16
N PRO A 92 -1.10 -1.62 -14.58
CA PRO A 92 -0.31 -1.87 -15.78
C PRO A 92 -1.11 -1.48 -17.02
N LYS A 93 -0.44 -1.39 -18.18
CA LYS A 93 -1.05 -0.88 -19.44
C LYS A 93 -2.42 -1.48 -19.78
N PRO A 94 -2.64 -2.81 -19.73
CA PRO A 94 -3.96 -3.39 -20.05
C PRO A 94 -5.07 -2.88 -19.11
N TRP A 95 -4.76 -2.72 -17.82
CA TRP A 95 -5.69 -2.16 -16.86
C TRP A 95 -5.91 -0.66 -17.08
N ARG A 96 -4.90 0.13 -17.46
CA ARG A 96 -5.09 1.55 -17.77
C ARG A 96 -6.05 1.75 -18.93
N GLU A 97 -5.87 0.99 -20.00
CA GLU A 97 -6.75 1.03 -21.18
C GLU A 97 -8.17 0.63 -20.80
N LEU A 98 -8.31 -0.43 -19.99
CA LEU A 98 -9.60 -0.90 -19.49
C LEU A 98 -10.33 0.14 -18.62
N LEU A 99 -9.63 0.73 -17.65
CA LEU A 99 -10.18 1.74 -16.74
C LEU A 99 -10.58 3.00 -17.49
N CYS A 100 -9.72 3.49 -18.39
CA CYS A 100 -10.00 4.66 -19.20
C CYS A 100 -11.17 4.44 -20.17
N ALA A 101 -11.30 3.23 -20.73
CA ALA A 101 -12.45 2.85 -21.57
C ALA A 101 -13.75 2.70 -20.76
N TYR A 102 -13.67 2.27 -19.50
CA TYR A 102 -14.83 2.17 -18.62
C TYR A 102 -15.39 3.55 -18.25
N ASP A 103 -14.53 4.41 -17.69
CA ASP A 103 -14.82 5.81 -17.38
C ASP A 103 -13.48 6.55 -17.18
N PRO A 104 -13.11 7.53 -18.03
CA PRO A 104 -11.86 8.28 -17.86
C PRO A 104 -11.80 9.08 -16.55
N ALA A 105 -12.94 9.35 -15.92
CA ALA A 105 -13.04 10.08 -14.66
C ALA A 105 -13.08 9.16 -13.41
N ILE A 106 -12.98 7.84 -13.56
CA ILE A 106 -12.86 6.95 -12.41
C ILE A 106 -11.57 7.26 -11.64
N THR A 107 -11.67 7.34 -10.32
CA THR A 107 -10.52 7.53 -9.45
C THR A 107 -9.76 6.22 -9.29
N CYS A 108 -8.47 6.21 -9.61
CA CYS A 108 -7.56 5.12 -9.33
C CYS A 108 -6.76 5.45 -8.06
N VAL A 109 -6.87 4.61 -7.05
CA VAL A 109 -6.01 4.65 -5.86
C VAL A 109 -4.74 3.88 -6.16
N MET A 110 -3.60 4.55 -6.07
CA MET A 110 -2.30 3.99 -6.45
C MET A 110 -1.28 4.22 -5.36
N ARG A 111 -0.18 3.49 -5.47
CA ARG A 111 1.01 3.66 -4.64
C ARG A 111 2.21 3.93 -5.52
N ASP A 112 2.94 5.01 -5.21
CA ASP A 112 4.25 5.32 -5.75
C ASP A 112 5.26 5.59 -4.62
N ASP A 113 6.43 6.13 -4.98
CA ASP A 113 7.53 6.44 -4.07
C ASP A 113 7.14 7.50 -3.00
N ALA A 114 6.07 8.28 -3.23
CA ALA A 114 5.55 9.29 -2.30
C ALA A 114 4.42 8.76 -1.40
N GLY A 115 3.99 7.50 -1.59
CA GLY A 115 2.96 6.86 -0.80
C GLY A 115 1.66 6.61 -1.58
N LEU A 116 0.54 6.54 -0.86
CA LEU A 116 -0.78 6.39 -1.48
C LEU A 116 -1.27 7.72 -2.03
N HIS A 117 -1.69 7.72 -3.29
CA HIS A 117 -2.29 8.89 -3.92
C HIS A 117 -3.38 8.49 -4.91
N GLU A 118 -4.22 9.46 -5.27
CA GLU A 118 -5.28 9.30 -6.26
C GLU A 118 -4.86 9.89 -7.61
N ALA A 119 -5.29 9.25 -8.69
CA ALA A 119 -5.26 9.84 -10.02
C ALA A 119 -6.48 9.41 -10.82
N LEU A 120 -6.97 10.25 -11.73
CA LEU A 120 -8.00 9.83 -12.68
C LEU A 120 -7.43 8.82 -13.67
N ALA A 121 -8.25 7.88 -14.15
CA ALA A 121 -7.82 6.92 -15.17
C ALA A 121 -7.20 7.59 -16.41
N SER A 122 -7.72 8.77 -16.81
CA SER A 122 -7.18 9.55 -17.92
C SER A 122 -5.84 10.25 -17.64
N GLN A 123 -5.45 10.35 -16.37
CA GLN A 123 -4.23 11.04 -15.90
C GLN A 123 -3.14 10.08 -15.46
N LEU A 124 -3.39 8.77 -15.56
CA LEU A 124 -2.41 7.76 -15.18
C LEU A 124 -1.10 7.94 -15.96
N PRO A 125 0.06 7.91 -15.29
CA PRO A 125 1.34 8.09 -15.95
C PRO A 125 1.56 6.98 -16.98
N MET A 126 2.06 7.37 -18.16
CA MET A 126 2.28 6.43 -19.27
C MET A 126 3.49 5.52 -19.07
N ARG A 127 4.37 5.87 -18.12
CA ARG A 127 5.51 5.04 -17.75
C ARG A 127 5.00 3.77 -17.06
N GLU A 128 5.63 2.63 -17.34
CA GLU A 128 5.39 1.41 -16.57
C GLU A 128 5.78 1.66 -15.11
N CYS A 129 4.79 1.84 -14.24
CA CYS A 129 4.96 1.57 -12.83
C CYS A 129 5.27 0.07 -12.70
N THR A 130 6.53 -0.29 -12.53
CA THR A 130 6.97 -1.67 -12.53
C THR A 130 6.33 -2.40 -11.34
N ALA A 131 5.44 -3.35 -11.64
CA ALA A 131 4.77 -4.22 -10.66
C ALA A 131 5.73 -5.16 -9.89
N LEU A 132 7.05 -4.98 -10.04
CA LEU A 132 8.12 -5.81 -9.50
C LEU A 132 9.21 -5.02 -8.77
N ALA A 133 9.12 -3.68 -8.72
CA ALA A 133 10.09 -2.92 -7.94
C ALA A 133 9.97 -3.29 -6.44
N PRO A 134 11.11 -3.49 -5.74
CA PRO A 134 11.11 -3.59 -4.29
C PRO A 134 10.38 -2.38 -3.70
N GLN A 135 9.56 -2.62 -2.68
CA GLN A 135 8.90 -1.53 -1.94
C GLN A 135 9.97 -0.70 -1.24
N GLN A 136 9.86 0.62 -1.33
CA GLN A 136 10.84 1.51 -0.73
C GLN A 136 10.43 1.88 0.69
N ILE A 137 11.32 1.63 1.64
CA ILE A 137 11.21 2.08 3.02
C ILE A 137 12.06 3.33 3.14
N ASN A 138 11.46 4.50 2.92
CA ASN A 138 12.14 5.78 3.09
C ASN A 138 12.41 6.04 4.58
N MET A 139 13.66 6.30 4.91
CA MET A 139 14.10 6.57 6.29
C MET A 139 14.86 7.88 6.37
N TRP A 140 14.68 8.58 7.49
CA TRP A 140 15.50 9.74 7.81
C TRP A 140 16.97 9.33 7.92
N GLU A 141 17.86 10.11 7.32
CA GLU A 141 19.29 9.81 7.22
C GLU A 141 19.96 9.53 8.57
N GLY A 142 19.48 10.15 9.66
CA GLY A 142 20.01 9.91 11.01
C GLY A 142 19.85 8.47 11.52
N TYR A 143 19.02 7.65 10.87
CA TYR A 143 18.87 6.23 11.22
C TYR A 143 19.83 5.31 10.48
N GLU A 144 20.59 5.80 9.50
CA GLU A 144 21.42 4.95 8.63
C GLU A 144 22.37 4.06 9.43
N THR A 145 23.12 4.62 10.40
CA THR A 145 24.06 3.81 11.21
C THR A 145 23.35 2.73 12.02
N LEU A 146 22.15 3.00 12.53
CA LEU A 146 21.37 2.03 13.30
C LEU A 146 20.83 0.91 12.41
N VAL A 147 20.42 1.24 11.19
CA VAL A 147 19.97 0.26 10.19
C VAL A 147 21.14 -0.62 9.75
N MET A 148 22.26 -0.01 9.34
CA MET A 148 23.43 -0.72 8.82
C MET A 148 24.09 -1.63 9.88
N SER A 149 24.03 -1.25 11.15
CA SER A 149 24.50 -2.10 12.26
C SER A 149 23.51 -3.19 12.68
N GLY A 150 22.30 -3.19 12.13
CA GLY A 150 21.23 -4.12 12.49
C GLY A 150 20.59 -3.85 13.86
N GLN A 151 20.82 -2.68 14.45
CA GLN A 151 20.17 -2.27 15.70
C GLN A 151 18.71 -1.87 15.47
N LYS A 152 18.45 -1.12 14.39
CA LYS A 152 17.09 -0.81 13.92
C LYS A 152 16.65 -1.92 12.97
N LYS A 153 15.66 -2.71 13.39
CA LYS A 153 15.14 -3.90 12.68
C LYS A 153 13.67 -3.75 12.27
N GLN A 154 13.04 -2.66 12.66
CA GLN A 154 11.71 -2.30 12.22
C GLN A 154 11.57 -0.79 12.05
N THR A 155 10.41 -0.36 11.56
CA THR A 155 10.01 1.04 11.47
C THR A 155 8.52 1.17 11.68
N ILE A 156 8.09 2.28 12.29
CA ILE A 156 6.68 2.63 12.46
C ILE A 156 6.25 3.55 11.32
N ARG A 157 5.15 3.20 10.67
CA ARG A 157 4.61 3.88 9.50
C ARG A 157 3.19 4.36 9.79
N LEU A 158 2.97 5.65 9.57
CA LEU A 158 1.64 6.24 9.54
C LEU A 158 1.15 6.23 8.10
N ASP A 159 -0.02 5.65 7.84
CA ASP A 159 -0.70 5.69 6.54
C ASP A 159 0.15 5.25 5.34
N ASP A 160 1.14 4.40 5.59
CA ASP A 160 2.08 3.92 4.57
C ASP A 160 2.19 2.38 4.60
N PRO A 161 1.20 1.67 4.01
CA PRO A 161 1.12 0.21 4.04
C PRO A 161 2.25 -0.49 3.28
N PHE A 162 2.88 -1.44 3.97
CA PHE A 162 3.85 -2.40 3.43
C PHE A 162 3.28 -3.81 3.43
N VAL A 163 3.91 -4.71 2.69
CA VAL A 163 3.63 -6.16 2.77
C VAL A 163 4.91 -6.93 3.04
N VAL A 164 4.82 -8.22 3.34
CA VAL A 164 6.01 -9.09 3.38
C VAL A 164 6.58 -9.27 1.97
N GLY A 165 7.89 -9.14 1.81
CA GLY A 165 8.59 -9.35 0.53
C GLY A 165 9.76 -8.39 0.27
N PRO A 166 10.35 -8.44 -0.94
CA PRO A 166 11.50 -7.62 -1.31
C PRO A 166 11.25 -6.13 -1.13
N ALA A 167 12.23 -5.46 -0.52
CA ALA A 167 12.18 -4.04 -0.22
C ALA A 167 13.56 -3.39 -0.42
N GLN A 168 13.57 -2.06 -0.43
CA GLN A 168 14.77 -1.25 -0.45
C GLN A 168 14.64 -0.19 0.64
N ILE A 169 15.61 -0.13 1.55
CA ILE A 169 15.71 0.98 2.49
C ILE A 169 16.42 2.12 1.79
N VAL A 170 15.81 3.30 1.85
CA VAL A 170 16.27 4.48 1.13
C VAL A 170 16.57 5.58 2.14
N PHE A 171 17.77 6.14 2.06
CA PHE A 171 18.15 7.36 2.77
C PHE A 171 18.42 8.45 1.75
N ASP A 172 17.58 9.49 1.77
CA ASP A 172 17.82 10.71 1.00
C ASP A 172 18.70 11.65 1.83
N LYS A 173 19.86 12.02 1.28
CA LYS A 173 20.83 12.92 1.89
C LYS A 173 21.16 14.05 0.94
N ASP A 174 21.69 15.15 1.49
CA ASP A 174 22.22 16.26 0.69
C ASP A 174 23.34 15.82 -0.27
N SER A 175 24.10 14.79 0.10
CA SER A 175 25.20 14.21 -0.70
C SER A 175 24.75 13.20 -1.75
N GLY A 176 23.46 12.86 -1.77
CA GLY A 176 22.87 11.88 -2.67
C GLY A 176 22.06 10.81 -1.96
N ARG A 177 21.48 9.91 -2.76
CA ARG A 177 20.59 8.85 -2.30
C ARG A 177 21.38 7.57 -2.02
N VAL A 178 21.24 7.01 -0.82
CA VAL A 178 21.76 5.68 -0.46
C VAL A 178 20.61 4.67 -0.48
N ILE A 179 20.82 3.55 -1.15
CA ILE A 179 19.81 2.48 -1.29
C ILE A 179 20.42 1.17 -0.78
N VAL A 180 19.70 0.49 0.10
CA VAL A 180 20.09 -0.79 0.70
C VAL A 180 19.01 -1.82 0.42
N ASP A 181 19.36 -2.95 -0.16
CA ASP A 181 18.42 -4.03 -0.39
C ASP A 181 18.01 -4.68 0.95
N ALA A 182 16.72 -4.97 1.08
CA ALA A 182 16.11 -5.53 2.28
C ALA A 182 14.94 -6.46 1.94
N VAL A 183 14.41 -7.13 2.96
CA VAL A 183 13.17 -7.90 2.88
C VAL A 183 12.31 -7.51 4.07
N VAL A 184 11.07 -7.07 3.80
CA VAL A 184 10.07 -6.95 4.86
C VAL A 184 9.65 -8.35 5.26
N THR A 185 9.85 -8.71 6.52
CA THR A 185 9.60 -10.06 7.05
C THR A 185 8.28 -10.15 7.80
N ALA A 186 7.78 -9.04 8.35
CA ALA A 186 6.46 -8.96 8.98
C ALA A 186 5.90 -7.55 8.92
N VAL A 187 4.57 -7.46 8.83
CA VAL A 187 3.82 -6.21 8.99
C VAL A 187 2.71 -6.46 9.99
N ARG A 188 2.64 -5.63 11.03
CA ARG A 188 1.58 -5.68 12.05
C ARG A 188 0.98 -4.30 12.23
N THR A 189 -0.34 -4.20 12.15
CA THR A 189 -1.07 -2.97 12.43
C THR A 189 -1.52 -2.95 13.89
N CYS A 190 -1.44 -1.79 14.53
CA CYS A 190 -2.02 -1.53 15.85
C CYS A 190 -2.38 -0.05 15.98
N LYS A 191 -3.08 0.34 17.05
CA LYS A 191 -3.21 1.76 17.36
C LYS A 191 -1.90 2.30 17.92
N LEU A 192 -1.59 3.56 17.63
CA LEU A 192 -0.40 4.24 18.14
C LEU A 192 -0.19 4.07 19.66
N PRO A 193 -1.21 4.19 20.54
CA PRO A 193 -1.05 4.00 21.99
C PRO A 193 -0.75 2.55 22.41
N GLU A 194 -0.92 1.58 21.52
CA GLU A 194 -0.66 0.15 21.77
C GLU A 194 0.80 -0.24 21.50
N LEU A 195 1.63 0.70 21.03
CA LEU A 195 3.07 0.48 20.87
C LEU A 195 3.72 0.15 22.21
N THR A 196 4.63 -0.82 22.17
CA THR A 196 5.29 -1.36 23.36
C THR A 196 6.75 -0.93 23.45
N GLU A 197 7.35 -1.14 24.63
CA GLU A 197 8.81 -0.98 24.81
C GLU A 197 9.62 -1.91 23.89
N ASP A 198 9.08 -3.07 23.53
CA ASP A 198 9.73 -3.95 22.57
C ASP A 198 9.72 -3.37 21.16
N ASP A 199 8.60 -2.76 20.77
CA ASP A 199 8.49 -2.07 19.49
C ASP A 199 9.51 -0.92 19.42
N ALA A 200 9.64 -0.13 20.49
CA ALA A 200 10.63 0.95 20.57
C ALA A 200 12.08 0.44 20.44
N ARG A 201 12.44 -0.60 21.19
CA ARG A 201 13.79 -1.20 21.14
C ARG A 201 14.13 -1.75 19.77
N ARG A 202 13.20 -2.46 19.13
CA ARG A 202 13.40 -2.99 17.78
C ARG A 202 13.45 -1.89 16.72
N ASP A 203 12.80 -0.76 16.98
CA ASP A 203 12.83 0.44 16.15
C ASP A 203 14.07 1.33 16.40
N GLY A 204 15.01 0.85 17.24
CA GLY A 204 16.30 1.49 17.50
C GLY A 204 16.27 2.58 18.57
N PHE A 205 15.21 2.65 19.38
CA PHE A 205 15.08 3.60 20.49
C PHE A 205 15.31 2.92 21.85
N ALA A 206 15.75 3.68 22.85
CA ALA A 206 15.98 3.12 24.19
C ALA A 206 14.67 2.93 24.97
N SER A 207 13.63 3.70 24.63
CA SER A 207 12.34 3.67 25.31
C SER A 207 11.17 4.05 24.41
N LEU A 208 9.96 3.69 24.84
CA LEU A 208 8.72 4.09 24.20
C LEU A 208 8.53 5.62 24.17
N ALA A 209 9.02 6.34 25.18
CA ALA A 209 8.97 7.80 25.23
C ALA A 209 9.84 8.45 24.12
N GLU A 210 11.04 7.91 23.88
CA GLU A 210 11.92 8.36 22.78
C GLU A 210 11.29 8.07 21.42
N LEU A 211 10.70 6.90 21.24
CA LEU A 211 9.96 6.55 20.02
C LEU A 211 8.83 7.56 19.77
N TYR A 212 8.00 7.86 20.78
CA TYR A 212 6.94 8.86 20.62
C TYR A 212 7.48 10.24 20.26
N SER A 213 8.58 10.68 20.89
CA SER A 213 9.19 11.97 20.56
C SER A 213 9.65 12.01 19.10
N ALA A 214 10.27 10.95 18.60
CA ALA A 214 10.69 10.85 17.22
C ALA A 214 9.50 10.82 16.25
N LEU A 215 8.42 10.10 16.59
CA LEU A 215 7.20 10.08 15.80
C LEU A 215 6.56 11.46 15.68
N HIS A 216 6.48 12.24 16.77
CA HIS A 216 5.95 13.61 16.71
C HIS A 216 6.85 14.55 15.90
N GLN A 217 8.17 14.32 15.87
CA GLN A 217 9.08 15.09 15.04
C GLN A 217 8.85 14.81 13.55
N HIS A 218 8.69 13.54 13.17
CA HIS A 218 8.49 13.13 11.77
C HIS A 218 7.05 13.34 11.28
N TYR A 219 6.08 13.30 12.21
CA TYR A 219 4.66 13.50 11.94
C TYR A 219 4.11 14.61 12.88
N PRO A 220 4.36 15.91 12.59
CA PRO A 220 3.95 17.01 13.46
C PRO A 220 2.43 17.14 13.70
N GLN A 221 1.62 16.51 12.85
CA GLN A 221 0.16 16.51 12.94
C GLN A 221 -0.40 15.13 13.33
N LEU A 222 0.40 14.31 14.03
CA LEU A 222 0.02 12.97 14.45
C LEU A 222 -1.25 13.01 15.32
N PRO A 223 -2.34 12.31 14.93
CA PRO A 223 -3.53 12.19 15.76
C PRO A 223 -3.23 11.44 17.07
N ALA A 224 -4.18 11.46 18.02
CA ALA A 224 -3.97 10.85 19.34
C ALA A 224 -3.94 9.30 19.31
N ASP A 225 -4.79 8.66 18.50
CA ASP A 225 -4.88 7.19 18.42
C ASP A 225 -4.92 6.63 16.98
N PRO A 226 -4.10 7.14 16.04
CA PRO A 226 -4.15 6.68 14.66
C PRO A 226 -3.74 5.21 14.57
N PRO A 227 -4.27 4.46 13.59
CA PRO A 227 -3.68 3.18 13.21
C PRO A 227 -2.26 3.42 12.67
N VAL A 228 -1.33 2.55 13.06
CA VAL A 228 0.05 2.55 12.57
C VAL A 228 0.47 1.14 12.18
N ASP A 229 1.32 1.06 11.17
CA ASP A 229 1.94 -0.18 10.73
C ASP A 229 3.36 -0.30 11.30
N ILE A 230 3.65 -1.47 11.86
CA ILE A 230 4.98 -1.86 12.30
C ILE A 230 5.58 -2.76 11.24
N VAL A 231 6.60 -2.28 10.56
CA VAL A 231 7.24 -2.95 9.43
C VAL A 231 8.56 -3.52 9.90
N THR A 232 8.60 -4.83 10.14
CA THR A 232 9.84 -5.55 10.46
C THR A 232 10.55 -5.93 9.17
N TYR A 233 11.87 -5.74 9.13
CA TYR A 233 12.69 -6.06 7.97
C TYR A 233 14.03 -6.70 8.34
N GLU A 234 14.66 -7.28 7.35
CA GLU A 234 16.04 -7.75 7.39
C GLU A 234 16.80 -7.19 6.19
N LEU A 235 18.05 -6.79 6.38
CA LEU A 235 18.91 -6.38 5.26
C LEU A 235 19.25 -7.61 4.42
N ALA A 236 19.23 -7.45 3.09
CA ALA A 236 19.71 -8.48 2.19
C ALA A 236 21.22 -8.67 2.39
N LYS A 237 21.68 -9.92 2.36
CA LYS A 237 23.10 -10.27 2.45
C LYS A 237 23.78 -10.23 1.08
#